data_AF-A0A1J4L319-F1
#
_entry.id   AF-A0A1J4L319-F1
#
_cell.length_a   1.000
_cell.length_b   1.000
_cell.length_c   1.000
_cell.angle_alpha   90.00
_cell.angle_beta   90.00
_cell.angle_gamma   90.00
#
_symmetry.space_group_name_H-M   'P 1'
#
loop_
_entity.id
_entity.type
_entity.pdbx_description
1 polymer ?
#
loop_
_entity_poly.entity_id
_entity_poly.type
_entity_poly.pdbx_seq_one_letter_code
_entity_poly.pdbx_strand_id
1 'polypeptide(L)'
;MERKSIKDAEKPSGLTAVQQIEFNILKSKFMELESQWFQLLNNANSDQVRYGSIVKNEYDSMIDQARELAKIRKESIKAQYEVKLQKINSEYDENKKLLFKRIVRGYYLKYQDILSHLRELLGPDFEAFLHANEYEFPLIPSNPHTERNIAQPDEMKLALSHHESEKMIHAMMKNIERSRMTTDDESPNSANQE
;
A
#
# COMPACT_ATOMS: atom_id res chain seq x y z
N MET A 1 -14.24 39.11 -36.73
CA MET A 1 -15.49 39.85 -37.05
C MET A 1 -15.76 40.80 -35.90
N GLU A 2 -15.67 42.11 -36.13
CA GLU A 2 -16.22 43.10 -35.18
C GLU A 2 -17.73 42.93 -35.14
N ARG A 3 -18.27 42.65 -33.94
CA ARG A 3 -19.71 42.50 -33.74
C ARG A 3 -20.28 43.87 -33.41
N LYS A 4 -21.32 44.28 -34.14
CA LYS A 4 -22.07 45.50 -33.84
C LYS A 4 -22.81 45.30 -32.52
N SER A 5 -22.69 46.25 -31.59
CA SER A 5 -23.38 46.15 -30.30
C SER A 5 -24.81 46.65 -30.42
N ILE A 6 -25.70 46.08 -29.63
CA ILE A 6 -27.09 46.54 -29.48
C ILE A 6 -27.11 47.96 -28.88
N LYS A 7 -26.07 48.35 -28.15
CA LYS A 7 -25.89 49.72 -27.64
C LYS A 7 -25.91 50.76 -28.76
N ASP A 8 -25.39 50.39 -29.94
CA ASP A 8 -25.25 51.27 -31.10
C ASP A 8 -26.54 51.38 -31.94
N ALA A 9 -27.61 50.67 -31.58
CA ALA A 9 -28.88 50.73 -32.28
C ALA A 9 -29.54 52.11 -32.14
N GLU A 10 -29.76 52.80 -33.27
CA GLU A 10 -30.45 54.09 -33.30
C GLU A 10 -31.96 53.94 -33.08
N LYS A 11 -32.56 54.95 -32.45
CA LYS A 11 -34.00 54.99 -32.18
C LYS A 11 -34.76 55.43 -33.43
N PRO A 12 -35.75 54.67 -33.92
CA PRO A 12 -36.53 55.05 -35.10
C PRO A 12 -37.28 56.38 -34.93
N SER A 13 -37.33 57.19 -35.98
CA SER A 13 -38.12 58.43 -36.04
C SER A 13 -39.61 58.15 -36.21
N GLY A 14 -40.48 58.94 -35.58
CA GLY A 14 -41.94 58.84 -35.75
C GLY A 14 -42.68 57.94 -34.75
N LEU A 15 -41.99 57.47 -33.69
CA LEU A 15 -42.60 56.65 -32.64
C LEU A 15 -43.46 57.48 -31.69
N THR A 16 -44.61 56.93 -31.27
CA THR A 16 -45.44 57.49 -30.20
C THR A 16 -44.72 57.44 -28.86
N ALA A 17 -45.10 58.28 -27.89
CA ALA A 17 -44.46 58.32 -26.57
C ALA A 17 -44.39 56.94 -25.89
N VAL A 18 -45.43 56.11 -26.05
CA VAL A 18 -45.48 54.74 -25.52
C VAL A 18 -44.46 53.84 -26.22
N GLN A 19 -44.41 53.86 -27.55
CA GLN A 19 -43.46 53.06 -28.34
C GLN A 19 -42.00 53.47 -28.08
N GLN A 20 -41.77 54.74 -27.75
CA GLN A 20 -40.46 55.23 -27.36
C GLN A 20 -39.99 54.65 -26.02
N ILE A 21 -40.91 54.51 -25.06
CA ILE A 21 -40.64 53.89 -23.75
C ILE A 21 -40.39 52.39 -23.95
N GLU A 22 -41.24 51.70 -24.72
CA GLU A 22 -41.08 50.29 -25.06
C GLU A 22 -39.74 50.02 -25.75
N PHE A 23 -39.34 50.84 -26.73
CA PHE A 23 -38.05 50.72 -27.39
C PHE A 23 -36.89 50.80 -26.41
N ASN A 24 -36.92 51.75 -25.47
CA ASN A 24 -35.86 51.91 -24.48
C ASN A 24 -35.79 50.71 -23.52
N ILE A 25 -36.95 50.19 -23.07
CA ILE A 25 -37.02 49.00 -22.22
C ILE A 25 -36.46 47.78 -22.96
N LEU A 26 -36.91 47.57 -24.20
CA LEU A 26 -36.49 46.44 -25.03
C LEU A 26 -34.99 46.50 -25.33
N LYS A 27 -34.47 47.69 -25.70
CA LYS A 27 -33.04 47.92 -25.91
C LYS A 27 -32.23 47.62 -24.65
N SER A 28 -32.69 48.04 -23.47
CA SER A 28 -32.04 47.71 -22.19
C SER A 28 -31.97 46.20 -21.96
N LYS A 29 -33.07 45.48 -22.19
CA LYS A 29 -33.10 44.02 -22.01
C LYS A 29 -32.22 43.28 -23.00
N PHE A 30 -32.15 43.75 -24.24
CA PHE A 30 -31.24 43.18 -25.22
C PHE A 30 -29.77 43.47 -24.90
N MET A 31 -29.43 44.65 -24.36
CA MET A 31 -28.06 44.92 -23.88
C MET A 31 -27.68 44.01 -22.70
N GLU A 32 -28.59 43.73 -21.77
CA GLU A 32 -28.36 42.75 -20.68
C GLU A 32 -28.06 41.35 -21.25
N LEU A 33 -28.87 40.88 -22.20
CA LEU A 33 -28.68 39.59 -22.89
C LEU A 33 -27.35 39.54 -23.67
N GLU A 34 -27.01 40.62 -24.38
CA GLU A 34 -25.74 40.74 -25.11
C GLU A 34 -24.54 40.65 -24.14
N SER A 35 -24.60 41.31 -22.99
CA SER A 35 -23.58 41.20 -21.95
C SER A 35 -23.45 39.78 -21.40
N GLN A 36 -24.56 39.10 -21.09
CA GLN A 36 -24.54 37.71 -20.63
C GLN A 36 -23.97 36.76 -21.68
N TRP A 37 -24.33 36.98 -22.95
CA TRP A 37 -23.79 36.21 -24.07
C TRP A 37 -22.27 36.39 -24.24
N PHE A 38 -21.76 37.62 -24.09
CA PHE A 38 -20.32 37.86 -24.11
C PHE A 38 -19.59 37.22 -22.92
N GLN A 39 -20.20 37.22 -21.74
CA GLN A 39 -19.64 36.51 -20.57
C GLN A 39 -19.55 35.00 -20.82
N LEU A 40 -20.57 34.39 -21.44
CA LEU A 40 -20.57 32.97 -21.81
C LEU A 40 -19.49 32.65 -22.86
N LEU A 41 -19.30 33.51 -23.86
CA LEU A 41 -18.27 33.35 -24.88
C LEU A 41 -16.85 33.44 -24.32
N ASN A 42 -16.65 34.32 -23.34
CA ASN A 42 -15.35 34.54 -22.73
C ASN A 42 -15.09 33.63 -21.52
N ASN A 43 -15.94 32.63 -21.27
CA ASN A 43 -15.88 31.76 -20.09
C ASN A 43 -15.85 32.52 -18.74
N ALA A 44 -16.44 33.72 -18.72
CA ALA A 44 -16.50 34.60 -17.55
C ALA A 44 -17.85 34.54 -16.84
N ASN A 45 -18.80 33.75 -17.36
CA ASN A 45 -20.08 33.51 -16.70
C ASN A 45 -19.83 32.79 -15.36
N SER A 46 -20.48 33.27 -14.30
CA SER A 46 -20.29 32.77 -12.93
C SER A 46 -20.55 31.27 -12.79
N ASP A 47 -21.53 30.74 -13.50
CA ASP A 47 -21.87 29.32 -13.43
C ASP A 47 -20.82 28.49 -14.16
N GLN A 48 -20.33 28.93 -15.32
CA GLN A 48 -19.23 28.26 -16.02
C GLN A 48 -17.95 28.22 -15.16
N VAL A 49 -17.60 29.33 -14.51
CA VAL A 49 -16.45 29.39 -13.59
C VAL A 49 -16.65 28.43 -12.41
N ARG A 50 -17.85 28.41 -11.83
CA ARG A 50 -18.19 27.52 -10.72
C ARG A 50 -18.15 26.05 -11.12
N TYR A 51 -18.71 25.66 -12.25
CA TYR A 51 -18.64 24.27 -12.72
C TYR A 51 -17.20 23.88 -13.08
N GLY A 52 -16.42 24.80 -13.66
CA GLY A 52 -15.00 24.60 -13.93
C GLY A 52 -14.19 24.32 -12.65
N SER A 53 -14.46 25.05 -11.57
CA SER A 53 -13.79 24.81 -10.28
C SER A 53 -14.21 23.49 -9.65
N ILE A 54 -15.49 23.10 -9.73
CA ILE A 54 -15.97 21.79 -9.25
C ILE A 54 -15.24 20.65 -9.98
N VAL A 55 -15.21 20.70 -11.32
CA VAL A 55 -14.53 19.67 -12.12
C VAL A 55 -13.05 19.61 -11.80
N LYS A 56 -12.39 20.76 -11.63
CA LYS A 56 -10.99 20.82 -11.26
C LYS A 56 -10.73 20.20 -9.88
N ASN A 57 -11.53 20.56 -8.88
CA ASN A 57 -11.40 20.03 -7.53
C ASN A 57 -11.61 18.51 -7.51
N GLU A 58 -12.55 17.99 -8.29
CA GLU A 58 -12.77 16.55 -8.42
C GLU A 58 -11.56 15.86 -9.04
N TYR A 59 -10.99 16.45 -10.10
CA TYR A 59 -9.80 15.92 -10.76
C TYR A 59 -8.58 15.92 -9.84
N ASP A 60 -8.36 17.00 -9.11
CA ASP A 60 -7.28 17.12 -8.12
C ASP A 60 -7.45 16.09 -6.99
N SER A 61 -8.68 15.90 -6.50
CA SER A 61 -9.04 14.86 -5.51
C SER A 61 -8.73 13.45 -6.02
N MET A 62 -9.08 13.13 -7.27
CA MET A 62 -8.76 11.83 -7.89
C MET A 62 -7.24 11.59 -7.98
N ILE A 63 -6.48 12.63 -8.34
CA ILE A 63 -5.01 12.55 -8.39
C ILE A 63 -4.44 12.27 -7.00
N ASP A 64 -4.91 12.98 -5.98
CA ASP A 64 -4.40 12.82 -4.62
C ASP A 64 -4.75 11.45 -4.05
N GLN A 65 -5.94 10.92 -4.34
CA GLN A 65 -6.30 9.54 -4.01
C GLN A 65 -5.37 8.52 -4.67
N ALA A 66 -5.06 8.71 -5.96
CA ALA A 66 -4.14 7.82 -6.67
C ALA A 66 -2.72 7.87 -6.06
N ARG A 67 -2.25 9.05 -5.64
CA ARG A 67 -0.96 9.24 -4.98
C ARG A 67 -0.91 8.54 -3.62
N GLU A 68 -1.93 8.71 -2.79
CA GLU A 68 -1.99 8.03 -1.48
C GLU A 68 -2.06 6.51 -1.64
N LEU A 69 -2.84 6.01 -2.60
CA LEU A 69 -2.88 4.58 -2.90
C LEU A 69 -1.51 4.04 -3.33
N ALA A 70 -0.79 4.78 -4.18
CA ALA A 70 0.55 4.41 -4.61
C ALA A 70 1.54 4.38 -3.43
N LYS A 71 1.45 5.34 -2.51
CA LYS A 71 2.25 5.40 -1.29
C LYS A 71 2.00 4.20 -0.39
N ILE A 72 0.74 3.88 -0.11
CA ILE A 72 0.36 2.71 0.70
C ILE A 72 0.87 1.41 0.07
N ARG A 73 0.73 1.25 -1.26
CA ARG A 73 1.26 0.07 -1.96
C ARG A 73 2.77 -0.07 -1.81
N LYS A 74 3.50 1.05 -1.93
CA LYS A 74 4.96 1.07 -1.74
C LYS A 74 5.35 0.65 -0.32
N GLU A 75 4.65 1.16 0.69
CA GLU A 75 4.88 0.80 2.09
C GLU A 75 4.59 -0.67 2.37
N SER A 76 3.49 -1.21 1.83
CA SER A 76 3.15 -2.63 1.93
C SER A 76 4.21 -3.54 1.31
N ILE A 77 4.69 -3.21 0.10
CA ILE A 77 5.76 -3.96 -0.56
C ILE A 77 7.03 -3.94 0.28
N LYS A 78 7.39 -2.79 0.85
CA LYS A 78 8.56 -2.66 1.71
C LYS A 78 8.45 -3.53 2.97
N ALA A 79 7.30 -3.49 3.66
CA ALA A 79 7.06 -4.32 4.83
C ALA A 79 7.14 -5.82 4.48
N GLN A 80 6.56 -6.24 3.36
CA GLN A 80 6.66 -7.64 2.90
C GLN A 80 8.10 -8.05 2.60
N TYR A 81 8.88 -7.16 1.98
CA TYR A 81 10.29 -7.40 1.72
C TYR A 81 11.08 -7.58 3.02
N GLU A 82 10.87 -6.71 4.01
CA GLU A 82 11.54 -6.77 5.31
C GLU A 82 11.22 -8.07 6.06
N VAL A 83 9.95 -8.49 6.07
CA VAL A 83 9.52 -9.76 6.68
C VAL A 83 10.20 -10.95 5.99
N LYS A 84 10.25 -10.98 4.65
CA LYS A 84 10.93 -12.04 3.91
C LYS A 84 12.43 -12.06 4.19
N LEU A 85 13.06 -10.90 4.26
CA LEU A 85 14.48 -10.77 4.56
C LEU A 85 14.81 -11.30 5.96
N GLN A 86 14.02 -10.91 6.97
CA GLN A 86 14.17 -11.42 8.33
C GLN A 86 14.00 -12.95 8.39
N LYS A 87 13.02 -13.47 7.68
CA LYS A 87 12.79 -14.92 7.58
C LYS A 87 13.99 -15.65 6.98
N ILE A 88 14.51 -15.18 5.84
CA ILE A 88 15.71 -15.75 5.20
C ILE A 88 16.90 -15.75 6.16
N ASN A 89 17.11 -14.66 6.89
CA ASN A 89 18.21 -14.57 7.85
C ASN A 89 18.05 -15.55 9.01
N SER A 90 16.83 -15.68 9.54
CA SER A 90 16.52 -16.66 10.60
C SER A 90 16.77 -18.09 10.13
N GLU A 91 16.27 -18.44 8.94
CA GLU A 91 16.46 -19.77 8.34
C GLU A 91 17.95 -20.06 8.06
N TYR A 92 18.70 -19.06 7.62
CA TYR A 92 20.13 -19.19 7.39
C TYR A 92 20.90 -19.52 8.69
N ASP A 93 20.57 -18.84 9.79
CA ASP A 93 21.18 -19.10 11.10
C ASP A 93 20.76 -20.45 11.69
N GLU A 94 19.51 -20.87 11.50
CA GLU A 94 19.04 -22.21 11.88
C GLU A 94 19.76 -23.30 11.07
N ASN A 95 19.92 -23.11 9.76
CA ASN A 95 20.61 -24.04 8.89
C ASN A 95 22.10 -24.15 9.24
N LYS A 96 22.75 -23.05 9.62
CA LYS A 96 24.13 -23.09 10.16
C LYS A 96 24.21 -23.96 11.42
N LYS A 97 23.30 -23.75 12.38
CA LYS A 97 23.25 -24.55 13.62
C LYS A 97 23.01 -26.03 13.31
N LEU A 98 22.12 -26.33 12.35
CA LEU A 98 21.84 -27.68 11.91
C LEU A 98 23.05 -28.33 11.24
N LEU A 99 23.72 -27.61 10.33
CA LEU A 99 24.94 -28.08 9.66
C LEU A 99 26.05 -28.36 10.67
N PHE A 100 26.28 -27.45 11.61
CA PHE A 100 27.25 -27.66 12.69
C PHE A 100 26.93 -28.93 13.49
N LYS A 101 25.68 -29.10 13.94
CA LYS A 101 25.24 -30.32 14.63
C LYS A 101 25.48 -31.59 13.81
N ARG A 102 25.20 -31.56 12.50
CA ARG A 102 25.43 -32.69 11.59
C ARG A 102 26.92 -33.01 11.47
N ILE A 103 27.77 -32.00 11.32
CA ILE A 103 29.22 -32.17 11.22
C ILE A 103 29.78 -32.78 12.51
N VAL A 104 29.49 -32.20 13.68
CA VAL A 104 30.00 -32.71 14.95
C VAL A 104 29.50 -34.13 15.22
N ARG A 105 28.22 -34.43 14.92
CA ARG A 105 27.69 -35.80 15.04
C ARG A 105 28.40 -36.77 14.09
N GLY A 106 28.70 -36.36 12.86
CA GLY A 106 29.48 -37.16 11.92
C GLY A 106 30.87 -37.49 12.43
N TYR A 107 31.59 -36.50 12.97
CA TYR A 107 32.89 -36.73 13.61
C TYR A 107 32.79 -37.63 14.84
N TYR A 108 31.78 -37.44 15.69
CA TYR A 108 31.55 -38.29 16.85
C TYR A 108 31.31 -39.75 16.47
N LEU A 109 30.47 -40.01 15.46
CA LEU A 109 30.24 -41.37 14.97
C LEU A 109 31.52 -42.00 14.42
N LYS A 110 32.34 -41.24 13.69
CA LYS A 110 33.64 -41.71 13.21
C LYS A 110 34.64 -41.96 14.33
N TYR A 111 34.64 -41.12 15.37
CA TYR A 111 35.45 -41.33 16.56
C TYR A 111 35.06 -42.61 17.28
N GLN A 112 33.76 -42.85 17.51
CA GLN A 112 33.24 -44.08 18.12
C GLN A 112 33.57 -45.33 17.30
N ASP A 113 33.49 -45.23 15.97
CA ASP A 113 33.87 -46.29 15.04
C ASP A 113 35.37 -46.64 15.19
N ILE A 114 36.24 -45.62 15.21
CA ILE A 114 37.69 -45.80 15.42
C ILE A 114 37.98 -46.38 16.81
N LEU A 115 37.33 -45.88 17.86
CA LEU A 115 37.48 -46.42 19.22
C LEU A 115 37.07 -47.90 19.29
N SER A 116 35.99 -48.29 18.61
CA SER A 116 35.54 -49.67 18.57
C SER A 116 36.60 -50.58 17.92
N HIS A 117 37.16 -50.17 16.78
CA HIS A 117 38.26 -50.88 16.13
C HIS A 117 39.53 -50.92 16.99
N LEU A 118 39.87 -49.84 17.69
CA LEU A 118 41.00 -49.80 18.61
C LEU A 118 40.80 -50.74 19.81
N ARG A 119 39.58 -50.82 20.34
CA ARG A 119 39.24 -51.77 21.42
C ARG A 119 39.43 -53.21 20.98
N GLU A 120 39.05 -53.54 19.75
CA GLU A 120 39.30 -54.88 19.18
C GLU A 120 40.80 -55.18 19.04
N LEU A 121 41.61 -54.19 18.65
CA LEU A 121 43.05 -54.36 18.46
C LEU A 121 43.84 -54.43 19.79
N LEU A 122 43.49 -53.59 20.77
CA LEU A 122 44.21 -53.45 22.04
C LEU A 122 43.68 -54.38 23.15
N GLY A 123 42.45 -54.88 23.03
CA GLY A 123 41.84 -55.78 23.99
C GLY A 123 41.87 -55.23 25.43
N PRO A 124 42.54 -55.90 26.39
CA PRO A 124 42.56 -55.50 27.80
C PRO A 124 43.28 -54.16 28.06
N ASP A 125 44.20 -53.75 27.18
CA ASP A 125 44.97 -52.51 27.35
C ASP A 125 44.20 -51.25 26.88
N PHE A 126 43.01 -51.45 26.29
CA PHE A 126 42.22 -50.36 25.71
C PHE A 126 41.79 -49.30 26.73
N GLU A 127 41.33 -49.70 27.92
CA GLU A 127 40.84 -48.75 28.93
C GLU A 127 41.97 -47.87 29.48
N ALA A 128 43.17 -48.43 29.63
CA ALA A 128 44.35 -47.68 30.02
C ALA A 128 44.78 -46.68 28.92
N PHE A 129 44.68 -47.10 27.66
CA PHE A 129 44.95 -46.23 26.51
C PHE A 129 43.93 -45.09 26.38
N LEU A 130 42.64 -45.37 26.58
CA LEU A 130 41.56 -44.39 26.47
C LEU A 130 41.71 -43.31 27.56
N HIS A 131 41.94 -43.70 28.81
CA HIS A 131 42.16 -42.75 29.91
C HIS A 131 43.34 -41.79 29.70
N ALA A 132 44.35 -42.20 28.92
CA ALA A 132 45.51 -41.36 28.62
C ALA A 132 45.33 -40.45 27.39
N ASN A 133 44.37 -40.74 26.51
CA ASN A 133 44.25 -40.08 25.19
C ASN A 133 42.80 -39.66 24.83
N GLU A 134 41.90 -39.56 25.81
CA GLU A 134 40.51 -39.22 25.56
C GLU A 134 40.36 -37.81 24.98
N TYR A 135 39.46 -37.67 24.01
CA TYR A 135 39.12 -36.39 23.41
C TYR A 135 37.66 -36.04 23.72
N GLU A 136 37.43 -34.89 24.33
CA GLU A 136 36.09 -34.48 24.76
C GLU A 136 35.32 -33.83 23.59
N PHE A 137 34.21 -34.45 23.19
CA PHE A 137 33.30 -33.89 22.19
C PHE A 137 32.26 -32.97 22.85
N PRO A 138 31.87 -31.86 22.19
CA PRO A 138 30.80 -31.02 22.72
C PRO A 138 29.48 -31.80 22.79
N LEU A 139 28.77 -31.65 23.92
CA LEU A 139 27.49 -32.30 24.18
C LEU A 139 26.44 -31.91 23.12
N ILE A 140 26.15 -32.82 22.19
CA ILE A 140 25.04 -32.66 21.25
C ILE A 140 23.81 -33.36 21.84
N PRO A 141 22.74 -32.62 22.20
CA PRO A 141 21.52 -33.26 22.66
C PRO A 141 20.95 -34.15 21.54
N SER A 142 20.77 -35.44 21.84
CA SER A 142 20.10 -36.39 20.95
C SER A 142 18.65 -35.97 20.75
N ASN A 143 18.32 -35.56 19.53
CA ASN A 143 16.93 -35.31 19.16
C ASN A 143 16.38 -36.54 18.39
N PRO A 144 15.42 -37.30 18.94
CA PRO A 144 14.91 -38.55 18.36
C PRO A 144 14.20 -38.37 17.00
N HIS A 145 14.00 -37.14 16.52
CA HIS A 145 13.45 -36.86 15.19
C HIS A 145 14.52 -36.58 14.12
N THR A 146 15.81 -36.55 14.47
CA THR A 146 16.88 -36.22 13.51
C THR A 146 17.23 -37.33 12.53
N GLU A 147 16.83 -38.58 12.76
CA GLU A 147 17.01 -39.66 11.77
C GLU A 147 16.08 -39.49 10.56
N ARG A 148 14.90 -38.88 10.73
CA ARG A 148 14.03 -38.47 9.61
C ARG A 148 14.54 -37.23 8.86
N ASN A 149 15.42 -36.44 9.47
CA ASN A 149 15.98 -35.21 8.87
C ASN A 149 17.16 -35.46 7.90
N ILE A 150 17.39 -36.72 7.51
CA ILE A 150 18.28 -37.07 6.39
C ILE A 150 17.49 -37.07 5.05
N ALA A 151 16.16 -37.21 5.11
CA ALA A 151 15.29 -37.06 3.94
C ALA A 151 15.02 -35.57 3.63
N GLN A 152 14.73 -35.30 2.35
CA GLN A 152 14.51 -33.96 1.79
C GLN A 152 13.57 -33.09 2.65
N PRO A 153 13.77 -31.76 2.67
CA PRO A 153 12.86 -30.87 3.37
C PRO A 153 11.46 -30.98 2.78
N ASP A 154 10.45 -31.19 3.64
CA ASP A 154 9.05 -31.10 3.28
C ASP A 154 8.80 -29.74 2.60
N GLU A 155 8.31 -29.75 1.36
CA GLU A 155 7.87 -28.55 0.65
C GLU A 155 6.64 -27.96 1.37
N MET A 156 6.89 -27.14 2.39
CA MET A 156 5.84 -26.39 3.05
C MET A 156 5.40 -25.26 2.11
N LYS A 157 4.16 -25.32 1.62
CA LYS A 157 3.56 -24.38 0.66
C LYS A 157 3.86 -22.92 1.04
N LEU A 158 4.64 -22.28 0.17
CA LEU A 158 5.46 -21.08 0.38
C LEU A 158 4.73 -19.73 0.22
N ALA A 159 3.41 -19.70 0.18
CA ALA A 159 2.65 -18.48 -0.07
C ALA A 159 1.53 -18.32 0.96
N LEU A 160 1.31 -17.08 1.42
CA LEU A 160 -0.01 -16.67 1.90
C LEU A 160 -1.00 -17.06 0.80
N SER A 161 -2.03 -17.81 1.17
CA SER A 161 -3.06 -18.19 0.21
C SER A 161 -3.65 -16.93 -0.39
N HIS A 162 -4.00 -16.96 -1.69
CA HIS A 162 -4.66 -15.83 -2.35
C HIS A 162 -5.86 -15.31 -1.54
N HIS A 163 -6.55 -16.24 -0.87
CA HIS A 163 -7.65 -15.96 0.04
C HIS A 163 -7.26 -15.11 1.28
N GLU A 164 -6.08 -15.33 1.86
CA GLU A 164 -5.59 -14.59 3.01
C GLU A 164 -5.19 -13.16 2.61
N SER A 165 -4.58 -13.00 1.44
CA SER A 165 -4.28 -11.68 0.88
C SER A 165 -5.55 -10.88 0.57
N GLU A 166 -6.57 -11.49 -0.03
CA GLU A 166 -7.84 -10.81 -0.31
C GLU A 166 -8.57 -10.41 0.97
N LYS A 167 -8.60 -11.29 1.97
CA LYS A 167 -9.24 -11.01 3.26
C LYS A 167 -8.60 -9.81 3.98
N MET A 168 -7.28 -9.67 3.86
CA MET A 168 -6.53 -8.57 4.44
C MET A 168 -6.80 -7.24 3.72
N ILE A 169 -6.86 -7.27 2.37
CA ILE A 169 -7.25 -6.12 1.54
C ILE A 169 -8.67 -5.67 1.89
N HIS A 170 -9.61 -6.62 2.01
CA HIS A 170 -11.00 -6.31 2.30
C HIS A 170 -11.19 -5.71 3.70
N ALA A 171 -10.46 -6.20 4.69
CA ALA A 171 -10.46 -5.66 6.04
C ALA A 171 -9.94 -4.22 6.09
N MET A 172 -8.92 -3.90 5.29
CA MET A 172 -8.38 -2.54 5.21
C MET A 172 -9.33 -1.58 4.49
N MET A 173 -9.97 -1.99 3.39
CA MET A 173 -10.96 -1.17 2.70
C MET A 173 -12.16 -0.83 3.60
N LYS A 174 -12.62 -1.81 4.38
CA LYS A 174 -13.71 -1.61 5.35
C LYS A 174 -13.35 -0.63 6.47
N ASN A 175 -12.08 -0.59 6.88
CA ASN A 175 -11.61 0.41 7.85
C ASN A 175 -11.56 1.81 7.25
N ILE A 176 -11.17 1.96 5.98
CA ILE A 176 -11.16 3.25 5.27
C ILE A 176 -12.60 3.80 5.12
N GLU A 177 -13.56 2.94 4.81
CA GLU A 177 -14.98 3.33 4.75
C GLU A 177 -15.54 3.74 6.11
N ARG A 178 -15.16 3.04 7.20
CA ARG A 178 -15.56 3.45 8.56
C ARG A 178 -14.98 4.80 8.96
N SER A 179 -13.72 5.07 8.60
CA SER A 179 -13.09 6.36 8.87
C SER A 179 -13.78 7.53 8.15
N ARG A 180 -14.43 7.29 7.00
CA ARG A 180 -15.27 8.28 6.30
C ARG A 180 -16.57 8.57 7.04
N MET A 181 -17.22 7.55 7.61
CA MET A 181 -18.48 7.74 8.35
C MET A 181 -18.30 8.50 9.66
N THR A 182 -17.11 8.44 10.29
CA THR A 182 -16.82 9.20 11.51
C THR A 182 -16.49 10.67 11.26
N THR A 183 -16.13 11.06 10.03
CA THR A 183 -15.82 12.46 9.68
C THR A 183 -17.03 13.26 9.22
N ASP A 184 -18.14 12.59 8.86
CA ASP A 184 -19.37 13.26 8.42
C ASP A 184 -20.33 13.60 9.59
N ASP A 185 -20.10 13.06 10.80
CA ASP A 185 -20.92 13.31 12.00
C ASP A 185 -20.42 14.49 12.89
N GLU A 186 -19.25 15.06 12.60
CA GLU A 186 -18.78 16.30 13.25
C GLU A 186 -19.13 17.55 12.41
N SER A 187 -20.40 17.69 12.05
CA SER A 187 -20.94 18.99 11.64
C SER A 187 -21.52 19.69 12.88
N PRO A 188 -20.91 20.79 13.39
CA PRO A 188 -21.53 21.58 14.43
C PRO A 188 -22.73 22.32 13.83
N ASN A 189 -23.92 21.82 14.15
CA ASN A 189 -25.18 22.49 13.88
C ASN A 189 -25.30 23.69 14.84
N SER A 190 -25.50 24.86 14.24
CA SER A 190 -26.23 26.03 14.74
C SER A 190 -25.89 26.62 16.12
N ALA A 191 -25.55 27.91 16.16
CA ALA A 191 -26.57 28.96 16.37
C ALA A 191 -25.94 30.32 16.69
N ASN A 192 -26.49 31.34 16.03
CA ASN A 192 -26.46 32.75 16.41
C ASN A 192 -26.75 32.98 17.91
N GLN A 193 -26.02 33.93 18.50
CA GLN A 193 -26.36 34.87 19.59
C GLN A 193 -25.03 35.56 19.95
N GLU A 194 -24.80 36.86 19.85
CA GLU A 194 -25.62 38.09 19.71
C GLU A 194 -24.92 39.08 18.76
#